data_AF-A0A7S2U074-F1
#
_entry.id   AF-A0A7S2U074-F1
#
_cell.length_a   1.000
_cell.length_b   1.000
_cell.length_c   1.000
_cell.angle_alpha   90.00
_cell.angle_beta   90.00
_cell.angle_gamma   90.00
#
_symmetry.space_group_name_H-M   'P 1'
#
loop_
_entity.id
_entity.type
_entity.pdbx_description
1 polymer ?
#
loop_
_entity_poly.entity_id
_entity_poly.type
_entity_poly.pdbx_seq_one_letter_code
_entity_poly.pdbx_strand_id
1 'polypeptide(L)'
;RQRGADEAKLGVRYHSAIAIHQREEWSFGACEQGTGVYQCASEGNTQYSFYKRHIVGRFKLDMGEFRRLIRRLMVEWPGNSYNLTERNCNHFSSELLWNLF
;
A
#
# COMPACT_ATOMS: atom_id res chain seq x y z
N ARG A 1 -27.38 5.77 -9.45
CA ARG A 1 -26.25 5.87 -8.50
C ARG A 1 -25.61 4.49 -8.38
N GLN A 2 -24.56 4.22 -9.16
CA GLN A 2 -23.57 3.13 -9.05
C GLN A 2 -22.80 3.11 -10.37
N ARG A 3 -21.63 3.76 -10.41
CA ARG A 3 -20.73 3.82 -11.59
C ARG A 3 -19.25 3.65 -11.22
N GLY A 4 -18.94 3.09 -10.05
CA GLY A 4 -17.57 3.04 -9.52
C GLY A 4 -16.99 1.66 -9.22
N ALA A 5 -17.77 0.57 -9.34
CA ALA A 5 -17.32 -0.77 -8.94
C ALA A 5 -16.76 -1.61 -10.09
N ASP A 6 -17.20 -1.38 -11.33
CA ASP A 6 -16.78 -2.20 -12.48
C ASP A 6 -15.55 -1.67 -13.24
N GLU A 7 -15.14 -0.42 -13.02
CA GLU A 7 -13.90 0.13 -13.64
C GLU A 7 -12.62 -0.36 -12.96
N ALA A 8 -12.72 -0.94 -11.75
CA ALA A 8 -11.58 -1.56 -11.07
C ALA A 8 -11.11 -2.89 -11.73
N LYS A 9 -11.89 -3.47 -12.64
CA LYS A 9 -11.59 -4.78 -13.27
C LYS A 9 -10.58 -4.74 -14.41
N LEU A 10 -10.11 -3.57 -14.84
CA LEU A 10 -9.14 -3.44 -15.95
C LEU A 10 -7.78 -2.83 -15.54
N GLY A 11 -7.60 -2.50 -14.26
CA GLY A 11 -6.56 -1.54 -13.88
C GLY A 11 -5.28 -2.06 -13.22
N VAL A 12 -5.30 -3.17 -12.48
CA VAL A 12 -4.11 -3.76 -11.86
C VAL A 12 -4.32 -5.26 -11.77
N ARG A 13 -3.48 -6.09 -12.42
CA ARG A 13 -3.64 -7.57 -12.39
C ARG A 13 -3.37 -8.17 -11.01
N TYR A 14 -2.48 -7.54 -10.23
CA TYR A 14 -2.11 -7.99 -8.90
C TYR A 14 -1.87 -6.82 -7.96
N HIS A 15 -2.48 -6.90 -6.77
CA HIS A 15 -2.25 -5.99 -5.66
C HIS A 15 -1.10 -6.49 -4.79
N SER A 16 -0.23 -5.59 -4.34
CA SER A 16 0.76 -5.87 -3.30
C SER A 16 0.63 -4.91 -2.13
N ALA A 17 0.95 -5.42 -0.94
CA ALA A 17 1.06 -4.67 0.30
C ALA A 17 2.29 -5.16 1.08
N ILE A 18 2.85 -4.31 1.94
CA ILE A 18 3.99 -4.66 2.79
C ILE A 18 3.51 -4.94 4.21
N ALA A 19 3.59 -6.20 4.62
CA ALA A 19 3.27 -6.63 5.98
C ALA A 19 4.48 -6.45 6.90
N ILE A 20 4.29 -5.67 7.97
CA ILE A 20 5.30 -5.41 9.00
C ILE A 20 4.96 -6.22 10.25
N HIS A 21 5.95 -6.99 10.73
CA HIS A 21 5.81 -7.89 11.89
C HIS A 21 4.58 -8.81 11.88
N GLN A 22 4.04 -9.13 10.69
CA GLN A 22 2.82 -9.93 10.49
C GLN A 22 1.58 -9.38 11.20
N ARG A 23 1.57 -8.08 11.55
CA ARG A 23 0.44 -7.44 12.24
C ARG A 23 -0.30 -6.50 11.31
N GLU A 24 0.43 -5.57 10.71
CA GLU A 24 -0.12 -4.49 9.91
C GLU A 24 0.44 -4.60 8.49
N GLU A 25 -0.44 -4.54 7.49
CA GLU A 25 -0.05 -4.41 6.09
C GLU A 25 -0.32 -3.00 5.58
N TRP A 26 0.63 -2.48 4.80
CA TRP A 26 0.65 -1.12 4.29
C TRP A 26 0.57 -1.13 2.78
N SER A 27 -0.30 -0.28 2.24
CA SER A 27 -0.54 -0.19 0.81
C SER A 27 -1.01 1.22 0.41
N PHE A 28 -1.16 1.44 -0.90
CA PHE A 28 -1.60 2.68 -1.50
C PHE A 28 -2.83 2.47 -2.38
N GLY A 29 -3.82 3.36 -2.26
CA GLY A 29 -5.08 3.33 -2.98
C GLY A 29 -5.58 4.72 -3.34
N ALA A 30 -6.56 4.78 -4.24
CA ALA A 30 -7.19 6.03 -4.64
C ALA A 30 -8.13 6.58 -3.56
N CYS A 31 -8.03 7.87 -3.26
CA CYS A 31 -9.02 8.61 -2.46
C CYS A 31 -9.07 10.08 -2.92
N GLU A 32 -10.22 10.73 -2.77
CA GLU A 32 -10.41 12.11 -3.25
C GLU A 32 -9.62 13.14 -2.44
N GLN A 33 -9.43 12.90 -1.14
CA GLN A 33 -8.79 13.82 -0.21
C GLN A 33 -7.84 13.09 0.73
N GLY A 34 -6.68 13.69 0.96
CA GLY A 34 -5.67 13.17 1.90
C GLY A 34 -4.71 12.17 1.28
N THR A 35 -4.12 11.35 2.15
CA THR A 35 -3.16 10.32 1.74
C THR A 35 -3.88 9.12 1.13
N GLY A 36 -3.28 8.52 0.11
CA GLY A 36 -3.73 7.22 -0.39
C GLY A 36 -3.09 6.07 0.36
N VAL A 37 -2.14 6.33 1.26
CA VAL A 37 -1.48 5.31 2.08
C VAL A 37 -2.43 4.88 3.19
N TYR A 38 -2.69 3.58 3.28
CA TYR A 38 -3.54 3.01 4.30
C TYR A 38 -2.90 1.78 4.94
N GLN A 39 -3.40 1.41 6.12
CA GLN A 39 -3.05 0.17 6.79
C GLN A 39 -4.31 -0.66 7.12
N CYS A 40 -4.14 -1.98 7.15
CA CYS A 40 -5.10 -2.91 7.70
C CYS A 40 -4.37 -4.06 8.42
N ALA A 41 -5.14 -4.95 9.07
CA ALA A 41 -4.58 -6.19 9.58
C ALA A 41 -3.95 -6.97 8.40
N SER A 42 -2.83 -7.64 8.63
CA SER A 42 -2.19 -8.48 7.61
C SER A 42 -3.16 -9.52 7.08
N GLU A 43 -3.28 -9.64 5.75
CA GLU A 43 -4.25 -10.49 5.05
C GLU A 43 -5.72 -10.14 5.31
N GLY A 44 -5.98 -8.98 5.92
CA GLY A 44 -7.31 -8.51 6.29
C GLY A 44 -7.96 -7.57 5.28
N ASN A 45 -7.30 -7.27 4.16
CA ASN A 45 -7.89 -6.43 3.12
C ASN A 45 -9.01 -7.15 2.37
N THR A 46 -10.26 -6.76 2.63
CA THR A 46 -11.46 -7.38 2.04
C THR A 46 -11.69 -7.01 0.57
N GLN A 47 -10.95 -6.04 0.03
CA GLN A 47 -11.09 -5.63 -1.38
C GLN A 47 -10.40 -6.61 -2.34
N TYR A 48 -9.49 -7.45 -1.84
CA TYR A 48 -8.70 -8.37 -2.66
C TYR A 48 -8.71 -9.78 -2.06
N SER A 49 -8.56 -10.79 -2.91
CA SER A 49 -8.32 -12.15 -2.45
C SER A 49 -6.83 -12.37 -2.22
N PHE A 50 -6.45 -12.79 -1.02
CA PHE A 50 -5.08 -13.17 -0.73
C PHE A 50 -4.63 -14.32 -1.64
N TYR A 51 -3.49 -14.15 -2.30
CA TYR A 51 -2.91 -15.17 -3.18
C TYR A 51 -1.69 -15.84 -2.56
N LYS A 52 -0.69 -15.05 -2.16
CA LYS A 52 0.57 -15.54 -1.58
C LYS A 52 1.30 -14.44 -0.79
N ARG A 53 2.13 -14.84 0.17
CA ARG A 53 3.08 -13.97 0.89
C ARG A 53 4.52 -14.39 0.60
N HIS A 54 5.43 -13.41 0.59
CA HIS A 54 6.88 -13.62 0.47
C HIS A 54 7.59 -12.89 1.61
N ILE A 55 8.58 -13.54 2.21
CA ILE A 55 9.45 -12.89 3.20
C ILE A 55 10.50 -12.10 2.43
N VAL A 56 10.43 -10.77 2.49
CA VAL A 56 11.39 -9.89 1.79
C VAL A 56 12.69 -9.74 2.59
N GLY A 57 12.62 -9.64 3.92
CA GLY A 57 13.81 -9.55 4.76
C GLY A 57 13.53 -9.03 6.16
N ARG A 58 14.60 -8.63 6.85
CA ARG A 58 14.56 -7.97 8.16
C ARG A 58 15.17 -6.57 8.02
N PHE A 59 14.51 -5.57 8.59
CA PHE A 59 14.99 -4.19 8.64
C PHE A 59 15.44 -3.84 10.06
N LYS A 60 16.27 -2.79 10.19
CA LYS A 60 16.84 -2.36 11.48
C LYS A 60 16.09 -1.21 12.16
N LEU A 61 15.21 -0.53 11.40
CA LEU A 61 14.43 0.61 11.91
C LEU A 61 13.61 0.18 13.13
N ASP A 62 13.63 0.99 14.17
CA ASP A 62 12.69 0.83 15.27
C ASP A 62 11.27 1.29 14.87
N MET A 63 10.28 1.03 15.72
CA MET A 63 8.89 1.41 15.43
C MET A 63 8.66 2.93 15.38
N GLY A 64 9.48 3.74 16.05
CA GLY A 64 9.44 5.20 15.98
C GLY A 64 9.98 5.72 14.64
N GLU A 65 11.08 5.16 14.17
CA GLU A 65 11.67 5.44 12.86
C GLU A 65 10.76 4.98 11.72
N PHE A 66 10.19 3.78 11.83
CA PHE A 66 9.20 3.27 10.87
C PHE A 66 7.99 4.21 10.77
N ARG A 67 7.44 4.68 11.90
CA ARG A 67 6.33 5.64 11.90
C ARG A 67 6.71 6.97 11.27
N ARG A 68 7.95 7.45 11.45
CA ARG A 68 8.45 8.66 10.78
C ARG A 68 8.52 8.46 9.27
N LEU A 69 9.05 7.31 8.82
CA LEU A 69 9.09 6.94 7.42
C LEU A 69 7.69 6.93 6.81
N ILE A 70 6.75 6.22 7.43
CA ILE A 70 5.36 6.15 6.96
C ILE A 70 4.73 7.54 6.89
N ARG A 71 4.88 8.40 7.91
CA ARG A 71 4.35 9.76 7.85
C ARG A 71 4.90 10.57 6.68
N ARG A 72 6.19 10.42 6.37
CA ARG A 72 6.79 11.05 5.19
C ARG A 72 6.15 10.53 3.90
N LEU A 73 6.05 9.20 3.77
CA LEU A 73 5.41 8.57 2.61
C LEU A 73 3.93 8.96 2.48
N MET A 74 3.19 9.14 3.58
CA MET A 74 1.80 9.60 3.55
C MET A 74 1.65 10.98 2.89
N VAL A 75 2.65 11.86 3.05
CA VAL A 75 2.68 13.18 2.40
C VAL A 75 3.06 13.08 0.93
N GLU A 76 4.04 12.22 0.61
CA GLU A 76 4.53 12.01 -0.77
C GLU A 76 3.54 11.24 -1.64
N TRP A 77 2.62 10.48 -1.04
CA TRP A 77 1.64 9.63 -1.71
C TRP A 77 0.20 10.07 -1.42
N PRO A 78 -0.24 11.23 -1.95
CA PRO A 78 -1.63 11.68 -1.85
C PRO A 78 -2.54 10.78 -2.70
N GLY A 79 -3.75 10.49 -2.23
CA GLY A 79 -4.62 9.50 -2.89
C GLY A 79 -5.14 9.93 -4.25
N ASN A 80 -5.23 11.24 -4.49
CA ASN A 80 -5.59 11.80 -5.79
C ASN A 80 -4.47 11.65 -6.85
N SER A 81 -3.26 11.23 -6.44
CA SER A 81 -2.17 10.89 -7.35
C SER A 81 -2.19 9.42 -7.80
N TYR A 82 -3.15 8.63 -7.33
CA TYR A 82 -3.24 7.23 -7.70
C TYR A 82 -3.50 7.06 -9.21
N ASN A 83 -2.63 6.31 -9.86
CA ASN A 83 -2.69 5.99 -11.27
C ASN A 83 -2.53 4.47 -11.46
N LEU A 84 -3.43 3.86 -12.22
CA LEU A 84 -3.49 2.42 -12.45
C LEU A 84 -2.18 1.83 -12.97
N THR A 85 -1.44 2.55 -13.81
CA THR A 85 -0.24 2.05 -14.48
C THR A 85 1.06 2.65 -13.97
N GLU A 86 1.06 3.92 -13.55
CA GLU A 86 2.29 4.68 -13.27
C GLU A 86 2.50 4.95 -11.77
N ARG A 87 1.44 4.82 -10.96
CA ARG A 87 1.51 5.15 -9.53
C ARG A 87 0.42 4.42 -8.75
N ASN A 88 0.64 3.14 -8.49
CA ASN A 88 -0.30 2.24 -7.82
C ASN A 88 0.32 1.58 -6.57
N CYS A 89 -0.43 0.67 -5.94
CA CYS A 89 0.01 -0.12 -4.79
C CYS A 89 1.36 -0.83 -4.96
N ASN A 90 1.70 -1.28 -6.17
CA ASN A 90 2.96 -1.98 -6.44
C ASN A 90 4.17 -1.02 -6.40
N HIS A 91 3.98 0.20 -6.91
CA HIS A 91 5.00 1.25 -6.85
C HIS A 91 5.22 1.70 -5.41
N PHE A 92 4.14 1.89 -4.65
CA PHE A 92 4.24 2.22 -3.23
C PHE A 92 4.94 1.10 -2.44
N SER A 93 4.59 -0.16 -2.69
CA SER A 93 5.23 -1.31 -2.04
C SER A 93 6.74 -1.32 -2.31
N SER A 94 7.13 -1.03 -3.55
CA SER A 94 8.55 -0.95 -3.94
C SER A 94 9.26 0.22 -3.24
N GLU A 95 8.63 1.39 -3.19
CA GLU A 95 9.18 2.57 -2.50
C GLU A 95 9.33 2.34 -1.00
N LEU A 96 8.33 1.74 -0.36
CA LEU A 96 8.40 1.41 1.07
C LEU A 96 9.53 0.42 1.35
N LEU A 97 9.67 -0.63 0.54
CA LEU A 97 10.79 -1.57 0.67
C LEU A 97 12.14 -0.88 0.48
N TRP A 98 12.26 -0.01 -0.52
CA TRP A 98 13.50 0.75 -0.77
C TRP A 98 13.92 1.61 0.41
N ASN A 99 12.96 2.14 1.19
CA ASN A 99 13.26 2.95 2.37
C ASN A 99 13.42 2.14 3.67
N LEU A 100 13.12 0.84 3.66
CA LEU A 100 13.30 -0.06 4.81
C LEU A 100 14.70 -0.67 4.88
N PHE A 101 15.41 -0.76 3.75
CA PHE A 101 16.74 -1.36 3.61
C PHE A 101 17.80 -0.31 3.29
#